data_AF-A0A925NM90-F1
#
_entry.id   AF-A0A925NM90-F1
#
_cell.length_a   1.000
_cell.length_b   1.000
_cell.length_c   1.000
_cell.angle_alpha   90.00
_cell.angle_beta   90.00
_cell.angle_gamma   90.00
#
_symmetry.space_group_name_H-M   'P 1'
#
loop_
_entity.id
_entity.type
_entity.pdbx_description
1 polymer ?
#
loop_
_entity_poly.entity_id
_entity_poly.type
_entity_poly.pdbx_seq_one_letter_code
_entity_poly.pdbx_strand_id
1 'polypeptide(L)'
;MDNPQSSTFQKIVPSVSKAPENERESAERALFFATITGMESTRLLREYMDVCEKEFHANEASKNIPMPEISQEEFAEAVKELLCFSIWLTLFEHAEVSADPPEWFKLFILQSIGLSDKLYAIPGAAEVGDKYPLAEGIELSCQLLSMNMAHKLKLGATAPGASLHLGTLIQDNEQVRAELMYLALTESIPSLDAIIQQGAGMSS
;
A
#
# COMPACT_ATOMS: atom_id res chain seq x y z
N MET A 1 -27.24 -28.41 3.29
CA MET A 1 -25.85 -28.13 2.86
C MET A 1 -25.74 -26.63 2.90
N ASP A 2 -25.39 -26.12 4.08
CA ASP A 2 -25.39 -24.69 4.35
C ASP A 2 -24.03 -24.12 3.99
N ASN A 3 -24.08 -23.05 3.19
CA ASN A 3 -22.96 -22.34 2.59
C ASN A 3 -22.21 -21.56 3.69
N PRO A 4 -20.92 -21.79 3.96
CA PRO A 4 -20.21 -21.03 4.97
C PRO A 4 -19.86 -19.65 4.39
N GLN A 5 -20.62 -18.65 4.86
CA GLN A 5 -20.24 -17.25 5.04
C GLN A 5 -19.32 -16.65 3.97
N SER A 6 -19.95 -16.05 2.94
CA SER A 6 -19.39 -14.87 2.31
C SER A 6 -19.20 -13.83 3.41
N SER A 7 -17.94 -13.64 3.82
CA SER A 7 -17.49 -12.46 4.53
C SER A 7 -17.87 -11.26 3.65
N THR A 8 -18.95 -10.56 4.00
CA THR A 8 -19.31 -9.33 3.32
C THR A 8 -18.22 -8.33 3.65
N PHE A 9 -17.36 -8.04 2.67
CA PHE A 9 -16.40 -6.96 2.75
C PHE A 9 -17.12 -5.70 3.25
N GLN A 10 -16.84 -5.30 4.49
CA GLN A 10 -17.31 -4.04 5.04
C GLN A 10 -16.15 -3.06 4.96
N LYS A 11 -16.24 -2.12 4.02
CA LYS A 11 -15.44 -0.90 4.08
C LYS A 11 -15.59 -0.32 5.48
N ILE A 12 -14.48 -0.14 6.16
CA ILE A 12 -14.49 0.25 7.57
C ILE A 12 -15.17 1.59 7.68
N VAL A 13 -16.09 1.69 8.63
CA VAL A 13 -16.69 2.97 8.99
C VAL A 13 -15.94 3.44 10.23
N PRO A 14 -15.16 4.53 10.20
CA PRO A 14 -14.51 5.09 11.39
C PRO A 14 -15.50 5.39 12.53
N SER A 15 -16.82 5.40 12.25
CA SER A 15 -17.88 5.49 13.25
C SER A 15 -17.99 4.28 14.17
N VAL A 16 -17.37 3.12 13.85
CA VAL A 16 -17.31 1.96 14.76
C VAL A 16 -16.03 1.92 15.61
N SER A 17 -15.03 2.74 15.28
CA SER A 17 -13.79 2.90 16.06
C SER A 17 -13.87 4.11 16.99
N LYS A 18 -13.30 3.99 18.19
CA LYS A 18 -13.11 5.15 19.08
C LYS A 18 -11.87 5.91 18.65
N ALA A 19 -11.90 7.23 18.77
CA ALA A 19 -10.71 8.05 18.59
C ALA A 19 -9.62 7.60 19.60
N PRO A 20 -8.33 7.73 19.24
CA PRO A 20 -7.24 7.48 20.18
C PRO A 20 -7.43 8.28 21.47
N GLU A 21 -7.09 7.68 22.61
CA GLU A 21 -7.26 8.29 23.93
C GLU A 21 -6.36 9.52 24.13
N ASN A 22 -5.22 9.55 23.43
CA ASN A 22 -4.24 10.64 23.49
C ASN A 22 -3.34 10.67 22.24
N GLU A 23 -2.53 11.73 22.13
CA GLU A 23 -1.60 11.94 21.00
C GLU A 23 -0.58 10.82 20.84
N ARG A 24 -0.11 10.23 21.95
CA ARG A 24 0.87 9.15 21.92
C ARG A 24 0.28 7.90 21.31
N GLU A 25 -0.92 7.50 21.74
CA GLU A 25 -1.61 6.35 21.15
C GLU A 25 -1.88 6.57 19.66
N SER A 26 -2.30 7.79 19.28
CA SER A 26 -2.47 8.14 17.86
C SER A 26 -1.18 7.93 17.06
N ALA A 27 -0.05 8.41 17.58
CA ALA A 27 1.25 8.27 16.93
C ALA A 27 1.73 6.81 16.84
N GLU A 28 1.52 6.00 17.88
CA GLU A 28 1.89 4.57 17.90
C GLU A 28 1.05 3.78 16.88
N ARG A 29 -0.27 4.02 16.82
CA ARG A 29 -1.15 3.43 15.80
C ARG A 29 -0.80 3.89 14.39
N ALA A 30 -0.50 5.18 14.22
CA ALA A 30 -0.14 5.75 12.92
C ALA A 30 1.18 5.17 12.41
N LEU A 31 2.14 4.93 13.31
CA LEU A 31 3.40 4.24 13.02
C LEU A 31 3.14 2.81 12.57
N PHE A 32 2.34 2.05 13.32
CA PHE A 32 1.96 0.70 12.93
C PHE A 32 1.35 0.68 11.52
N PHE A 33 0.38 1.56 11.24
CA PHE A 33 -0.29 1.59 9.95
C PHE A 33 0.68 1.92 8.81
N ALA A 34 1.60 2.87 9.00
CA ALA A 34 2.62 3.18 8.01
C ALA A 34 3.59 1.99 7.80
N THR A 35 3.99 1.31 8.87
CA THR A 35 4.90 0.16 8.78
C THR A 35 4.25 -1.03 8.08
N ILE A 36 3.05 -1.44 8.49
CA ILE A 36 2.38 -2.60 7.91
C ILE A 36 1.98 -2.35 6.45
N THR A 37 1.58 -1.12 6.11
CA THR A 37 1.34 -0.72 4.72
C THR A 37 2.65 -0.76 3.91
N GLY A 38 3.79 -0.40 4.51
CA GLY A 38 5.09 -0.48 3.83
C GLY A 38 5.52 -1.92 3.53
N MET A 39 5.23 -2.84 4.47
CA MET A 39 5.42 -4.27 4.26
C MET A 39 4.53 -4.79 3.13
N GLU A 40 3.27 -4.36 3.08
CA GLU A 40 2.33 -4.74 2.02
C GLU A 40 2.75 -4.16 0.66
N SER A 41 3.18 -2.90 0.60
CA SER A 41 3.78 -2.30 -0.60
C SER A 41 4.99 -3.09 -1.10
N THR A 42 5.84 -3.55 -0.19
CA THR A 42 6.98 -4.41 -0.54
C THR A 42 6.52 -5.73 -1.14
N ARG A 43 5.48 -6.35 -0.55
CA ARG A 43 4.90 -7.61 -1.04
C ARG A 43 4.30 -7.44 -2.45
N LEU A 44 3.49 -6.40 -2.67
CA LEU A 44 2.88 -6.08 -3.96
C LEU A 44 3.91 -5.81 -5.06
N LEU A 45 4.98 -5.07 -4.74
CA LEU A 45 6.05 -4.84 -5.70
C LEU A 45 6.81 -6.11 -6.05
N ARG A 46 7.06 -6.99 -5.08
CA ARG A 46 7.68 -8.29 -5.36
C ARG A 46 6.79 -9.16 -6.23
N GLU A 47 5.49 -9.23 -5.94
CA GLU A 47 4.54 -9.96 -6.77
C GLU A 47 4.51 -9.44 -8.22
N TYR A 48 4.49 -8.12 -8.40
CA TYR A 48 4.60 -7.50 -9.71
C TYR A 48 5.92 -7.86 -10.42
N MET A 49 7.05 -7.78 -9.71
CA MET A 49 8.37 -8.14 -10.26
C MET A 49 8.44 -9.61 -10.69
N ASP A 50 7.89 -10.53 -9.88
CA ASP A 50 7.87 -11.96 -10.16
C ASP A 50 7.04 -12.28 -11.43
N VAL A 51 5.91 -11.60 -11.62
CA VAL A 51 5.09 -11.72 -12.83
C VAL A 51 5.89 -11.22 -14.05
N CYS A 52 6.52 -10.06 -13.93
CA CYS A 52 7.37 -9.49 -14.97
C CYS A 52 8.52 -10.43 -15.37
N GLU A 53 9.22 -11.01 -14.39
CA GLU A 53 10.31 -11.97 -14.61
C GLU A 53 9.80 -13.24 -15.29
N LYS A 54 8.71 -13.80 -14.79
CA LYS A 54 8.11 -15.03 -15.33
C LYS A 54 7.70 -14.85 -16.80
N GLU A 55 7.04 -13.74 -17.13
CA GLU A 55 6.61 -13.49 -18.51
C GLU A 55 7.78 -13.16 -19.43
N PHE A 56 8.79 -12.44 -18.95
CA PHE A 56 10.00 -12.17 -19.71
C PHE A 56 10.70 -13.46 -20.13
N HIS A 57 10.88 -14.39 -19.20
CA HIS A 57 11.54 -15.67 -19.47
C HIS A 57 10.64 -16.70 -20.18
N ALA A 58 9.33 -16.48 -20.22
CA ALA A 58 8.42 -17.27 -21.05
C ALA A 58 8.56 -16.95 -22.56
N ASN A 59 9.09 -15.78 -22.91
CA ASN A 59 9.40 -15.42 -24.29
C ASN A 59 10.71 -16.07 -24.74
N GLU A 60 10.67 -16.91 -25.78
CA GLU A 60 11.85 -17.60 -26.31
C GLU A 60 12.98 -16.64 -26.76
N ALA A 61 12.65 -15.41 -27.18
CA ALA A 61 13.66 -14.41 -27.53
C ALA A 61 14.44 -13.88 -26.31
N SER A 62 13.82 -13.92 -25.12
CA SER A 62 14.33 -13.35 -23.87
C SER A 62 14.71 -14.39 -22.81
N LYS A 63 14.46 -15.67 -23.07
CA LYS A 63 14.63 -16.79 -22.13
C LYS A 63 15.98 -16.81 -21.40
N ASN A 64 17.06 -16.46 -22.10
CA ASN A 64 18.43 -16.44 -21.54
C ASN A 64 18.97 -15.02 -21.29
N ILE A 65 18.15 -13.99 -21.51
CA ILE A 65 18.54 -12.60 -21.26
C ILE A 65 18.29 -12.34 -19.77
N PRO A 66 19.26 -11.79 -19.01
CA PRO A 66 19.02 -11.43 -17.62
C PRO A 66 18.01 -10.29 -17.50
N MET A 67 17.23 -10.29 -16.42
CA MET A 67 16.38 -9.15 -16.07
C MET A 67 17.22 -7.90 -15.83
N PRO A 68 16.68 -6.70 -16.11
CA PRO A 68 17.34 -5.44 -15.75
C PRO A 68 17.68 -5.41 -14.25
N GLU A 69 18.91 -5.02 -13.93
CA GLU A 69 19.30 -4.82 -12.53
C GLU A 69 18.56 -3.62 -11.94
N ILE A 70 17.91 -3.87 -10.79
CA ILE A 70 17.23 -2.86 -9.97
C ILE A 70 18.07 -2.65 -8.73
N SER A 71 18.51 -1.41 -8.49
CA SER A 71 19.29 -1.09 -7.31
C SER A 71 18.41 -1.15 -6.05
N GLN A 72 19.05 -1.30 -4.89
CA GLN A 72 18.32 -1.24 -3.61
C GLN A 72 17.65 0.12 -3.41
N GLU A 73 18.27 1.19 -3.90
CA GLU A 73 17.73 2.56 -3.83
C GLU A 73 16.48 2.70 -4.71
N GLU A 74 16.55 2.24 -5.97
CA GLU A 74 15.40 2.23 -6.90
C GLU A 74 14.22 1.43 -6.33
N PHE A 75 14.50 0.27 -5.72
CA PHE A 75 13.48 -0.55 -5.07
C PHE A 75 12.89 0.14 -3.83
N ALA A 76 13.72 0.74 -2.97
CA ALA A 76 13.26 1.46 -1.79
C ALA A 76 12.38 2.67 -2.14
N GLU A 77 12.76 3.43 -3.17
CA GLU A 77 11.96 4.55 -3.67
C GLU A 77 10.61 4.07 -4.24
N ALA A 78 10.59 2.94 -4.94
CA ALA A 78 9.34 2.35 -5.44
C ALA A 78 8.42 1.91 -4.28
N VAL A 79 8.99 1.24 -3.27
CA VAL A 79 8.25 0.84 -2.05
C VAL A 79 7.65 2.05 -1.35
N LYS A 80 8.44 3.12 -1.20
CA LYS A 80 8.01 4.36 -0.56
C LYS A 80 6.89 5.05 -1.35
N GLU A 81 7.03 5.15 -2.67
CA GLU A 81 5.98 5.74 -3.51
C GLU A 81 4.67 4.95 -3.43
N LEU A 82 4.74 3.61 -3.45
CA LEU A 82 3.56 2.76 -3.29
C LEU A 82 2.96 2.83 -1.88
N LEU A 83 3.78 2.92 -0.83
CA LEU A 83 3.34 3.15 0.55
C LEU A 83 2.54 4.44 0.68
N CYS A 84 3.11 5.56 0.23
CA CYS A 84 2.43 6.85 0.29
C CYS A 84 1.12 6.82 -0.50
N PHE A 85 1.15 6.27 -1.72
CA PHE A 85 -0.06 6.12 -2.52
C PHE A 85 -1.14 5.27 -1.83
N SER A 86 -0.75 4.15 -1.22
CA SER A 86 -1.69 3.24 -0.53
C SER A 86 -2.35 3.89 0.68
N ILE A 87 -1.62 4.71 1.45
CA ILE A 87 -2.20 5.47 2.57
C ILE A 87 -3.18 6.54 2.06
N TRP A 88 -2.81 7.28 1.01
CA TRP A 88 -3.69 8.27 0.39
C TRP A 88 -4.96 7.64 -0.20
N LEU A 89 -4.81 6.50 -0.88
CA LEU A 89 -5.90 5.74 -1.46
C LEU A 89 -6.86 5.27 -0.36
N THR A 90 -6.34 4.83 0.78
CA THR A 90 -7.17 4.45 1.94
C THR A 90 -8.05 5.61 2.41
N LEU A 91 -7.49 6.81 2.56
CA LEU A 91 -8.28 8.00 2.94
C LEU A 91 -9.36 8.30 1.90
N PHE A 92 -9.03 8.20 0.62
CA PHE A 92 -9.97 8.46 -0.47
C PHE A 92 -11.13 7.46 -0.48
N GLU A 93 -10.83 6.16 -0.41
CA GLU A 93 -11.82 5.07 -0.33
C GLU A 93 -12.76 5.26 0.88
N HIS A 94 -12.24 5.76 1.99
CA HIS A 94 -13.02 6.11 3.18
C HIS A 94 -13.90 7.36 2.99
N ALA A 95 -13.37 8.41 2.35
CA ALA A 95 -14.11 9.64 2.08
C ALA A 95 -15.28 9.41 1.11
N GLU A 96 -15.15 8.46 0.17
CA GLU A 96 -16.26 8.04 -0.70
C GLU A 96 -17.42 7.40 0.08
N VAL A 97 -17.13 6.66 1.16
CA VAL A 97 -18.15 6.02 2.00
C VAL A 97 -18.75 7.00 3.00
N SER A 98 -17.96 7.93 3.52
CA SER A 98 -18.35 8.94 4.51
C SER A 98 -17.98 10.32 4.00
N ALA A 99 -18.97 11.05 3.47
CA ALA A 99 -18.83 12.36 2.84
C ALA A 99 -18.02 13.40 3.67
N ASP A 100 -17.88 13.18 4.97
CA ASP A 100 -16.92 13.89 5.82
C ASP A 100 -16.33 12.93 6.89
N PRO A 101 -15.08 12.45 6.73
CA PRO A 101 -14.42 11.64 7.76
C PRO A 101 -14.18 12.46 9.04
N PRO A 102 -14.23 11.85 10.24
CA PRO A 102 -13.93 12.55 11.49
C PRO A 102 -12.54 13.20 11.49
N GLU A 103 -12.40 14.36 12.12
CA GLU A 103 -11.13 15.11 12.14
C GLU A 103 -9.96 14.30 12.71
N TRP A 104 -10.20 13.52 13.76
CA TRP A 104 -9.17 12.65 14.35
C TRP A 104 -8.65 11.62 13.34
N PHE A 105 -9.50 11.14 12.43
CA PHE A 105 -9.12 10.17 11.39
C PHE A 105 -8.27 10.84 10.31
N LYS A 106 -8.64 12.05 9.90
CA LYS A 106 -7.82 12.86 8.97
C LYS A 106 -6.42 13.11 9.55
N LEU A 107 -6.35 13.48 10.83
CA LEU A 107 -5.08 13.67 11.54
C LEU A 107 -4.27 12.37 11.63
N PHE A 108 -4.93 11.24 11.91
CA PHE A 108 -4.29 9.93 11.91
C PHE A 108 -3.65 9.60 10.56
N ILE A 109 -4.37 9.79 9.45
CA ILE A 109 -3.83 9.58 8.10
C ILE A 109 -2.63 10.49 7.84
N LEU A 110 -2.75 11.79 8.14
CA LEU A 110 -1.66 12.75 7.96
C LEU A 110 -0.43 12.37 8.80
N GLN A 111 -0.64 11.85 10.01
CA GLN A 111 0.44 11.32 10.85
C GLN A 111 1.09 10.09 10.22
N SER A 112 0.32 9.11 9.72
CA SER A 112 0.87 7.92 9.05
C SER A 112 1.68 8.29 7.81
N ILE A 113 1.20 9.25 7.03
CA ILE A 113 1.89 9.81 5.87
C ILE A 113 3.20 10.48 6.32
N GLY A 114 3.17 11.37 7.32
CA GLY A 114 4.39 12.02 7.82
C GLY A 114 5.38 11.05 8.46
N LEU A 115 4.91 9.97 9.08
CA LEU A 115 5.76 8.91 9.62
C LEU A 115 6.39 8.07 8.52
N SER A 116 5.72 7.90 7.38
CA SER A 116 6.32 7.23 6.23
C SER A 116 7.59 7.94 5.75
N ASP A 117 7.70 9.27 5.87
CA ASP A 117 8.92 10.04 5.50
C ASP A 117 10.09 9.76 6.46
N LYS A 118 9.80 9.32 7.69
CA LYS A 118 10.82 8.87 8.64
C LYS A 118 11.29 7.44 8.35
N LEU A 119 10.43 6.62 7.76
CA LEU A 119 10.78 5.25 7.34
C LEU A 119 11.62 5.27 6.05
N TYR A 120 11.20 6.06 5.07
CA TYR A 120 11.93 6.31 3.83
C TYR A 120 11.77 7.77 3.43
N ALA A 121 12.90 8.49 3.26
CA ALA A 121 12.88 9.93 3.02
C ALA A 121 12.50 10.33 1.58
N ILE A 122 12.64 9.42 0.61
CA ILE A 122 12.50 9.71 -0.82
C ILE A 122 11.64 8.62 -1.49
N PRO A 123 10.64 9.00 -2.32
CA PRO A 123 10.13 10.36 -2.54
C PRO A 123 9.42 10.93 -1.30
N GLY A 124 9.26 12.24 -1.24
CA GLY A 124 8.51 12.90 -0.16
C GLY A 124 7.02 12.60 -0.26
N ALA A 125 6.35 12.39 0.86
CA ALA A 125 4.94 12.02 0.84
C ALA A 125 4.00 13.03 0.14
N ALA A 126 4.29 14.33 0.26
CA ALA A 126 3.54 15.38 -0.45
C ALA A 126 3.72 15.29 -1.98
N GLU A 127 4.95 15.01 -2.43
CA GLU A 127 5.26 14.82 -3.85
C GLU A 127 4.45 13.66 -4.44
N VAL A 128 4.34 12.55 -3.71
CA VAL A 128 3.53 11.40 -4.14
C VAL A 128 2.04 11.76 -4.21
N GLY A 129 1.53 12.51 -3.23
CA GLY A 129 0.13 12.97 -3.22
C GLY A 129 -0.21 13.87 -4.41
N ASP A 130 0.70 14.78 -4.78
CA ASP A 130 0.51 15.69 -5.92
C ASP A 130 0.63 14.97 -7.27
N LYS A 131 1.38 13.87 -7.33
CA LYS A 131 1.66 13.12 -8.55
C LYS A 131 0.48 12.25 -9.03
N TYR A 132 -0.37 11.80 -8.12
CA TYR A 132 -1.44 10.85 -8.43
C TYR A 132 -2.82 11.42 -8.06
N PRO A 133 -3.58 11.92 -9.05
CA PRO A 133 -4.81 12.66 -8.78
C PRO A 133 -5.99 11.73 -8.46
N LEU A 134 -6.07 11.24 -7.22
CA LEU A 134 -7.16 10.35 -6.77
C LEU A 134 -8.55 10.96 -7.00
N ALA A 135 -8.67 12.29 -6.94
CA ALA A 135 -9.91 13.01 -7.23
C ALA A 135 -10.39 12.90 -8.68
N GLU A 136 -9.51 12.56 -9.63
CA GLU A 136 -9.86 12.31 -11.03
C GLU A 136 -10.27 10.84 -11.28
N GLY A 137 -10.03 9.95 -10.30
CA GLY A 137 -10.44 8.55 -10.32
C GLY A 137 -9.37 7.61 -9.79
N ILE A 138 -9.79 6.60 -9.01
CA ILE A 138 -8.92 5.56 -8.45
C ILE A 138 -8.24 4.77 -9.57
N GLU A 139 -9.01 4.33 -10.57
CA GLU A 139 -8.49 3.53 -11.69
C GLU A 139 -7.37 4.26 -12.44
N LEU A 140 -7.61 5.52 -12.81
CA LEU A 140 -6.62 6.37 -13.49
C LEU A 140 -5.36 6.53 -12.63
N SER A 141 -5.52 6.83 -11.35
CA SER A 141 -4.38 7.02 -10.43
C SER A 141 -3.55 5.74 -10.28
N CYS A 142 -4.21 4.58 -10.18
CA CYS A 142 -3.52 3.28 -10.12
C CYS A 142 -2.78 2.96 -11.43
N GLN A 143 -3.37 3.28 -12.58
CA GLN A 143 -2.71 3.13 -13.88
C GLN A 143 -1.48 4.04 -14.01
N LEU A 144 -1.58 5.31 -13.61
CA LEU A 144 -0.45 6.25 -13.62
C LEU A 144 0.70 5.78 -12.71
N LEU A 145 0.37 5.29 -11.52
CA LEU A 145 1.36 4.71 -10.61
C LEU A 145 2.02 3.48 -11.24
N SER A 146 1.23 2.56 -11.79
CA SER A 146 1.71 1.35 -12.45
C SER A 146 2.66 1.66 -13.62
N MET A 147 2.30 2.63 -14.47
CA MET A 147 3.16 3.07 -15.58
C MET A 147 4.48 3.67 -15.08
N ASN A 148 4.41 4.50 -14.03
CA ASN A 148 5.61 5.09 -13.42
C ASN A 148 6.52 4.01 -12.81
N MET A 149 5.95 3.02 -12.11
CA MET A 149 6.71 1.90 -11.54
C MET A 149 7.34 1.03 -12.62
N ALA A 150 6.62 0.75 -13.71
CA ALA A 150 7.17 0.02 -14.84
C ALA A 150 8.37 0.74 -15.49
N HIS A 151 8.34 2.08 -15.54
CA HIS A 151 9.48 2.87 -16.00
C HIS A 151 10.62 2.89 -14.98
N LYS A 152 10.33 3.23 -13.72
CA LYS A 152 11.32 3.36 -12.62
C LYS A 152 12.09 2.04 -12.41
N LEU A 153 11.39 0.91 -12.42
CA LEU A 153 11.97 -0.42 -12.22
C LEU A 153 12.49 -1.05 -13.52
N LYS A 154 12.40 -0.36 -14.66
CA LYS A 154 12.86 -0.84 -15.99
C LYS A 154 12.13 -2.11 -16.45
N LEU A 155 10.89 -2.32 -15.98
CA LEU A 155 10.08 -3.51 -16.27
C LEU A 155 9.05 -3.31 -17.39
N GLY A 156 8.92 -2.09 -17.94
CA GLY A 156 7.91 -1.81 -18.96
C GLY A 156 7.99 -2.67 -20.23
N ALA A 157 9.17 -3.24 -20.53
CA ALA A 157 9.39 -4.10 -21.69
C ALA A 157 9.45 -5.60 -21.35
N THR A 158 9.27 -5.99 -20.09
CA THR A 158 9.48 -7.37 -19.64
C THR A 158 8.23 -8.25 -19.78
N ALA A 159 7.04 -7.66 -19.70
CA ALA A 159 5.76 -8.36 -19.76
C ALA A 159 4.71 -7.60 -20.60
N PRO A 160 3.90 -8.29 -21.45
CA PRO A 160 2.71 -7.70 -22.07
C PRO A 160 1.70 -7.23 -21.00
N GLY A 161 1.71 -5.94 -20.69
CA GLY A 161 0.86 -5.35 -19.66
C GLY A 161 1.57 -5.04 -18.34
N ALA A 162 2.91 -5.10 -18.29
CA ALA A 162 3.70 -4.65 -17.13
C ALA A 162 3.25 -3.28 -16.62
N SER A 163 2.97 -2.36 -17.55
CA SER A 163 2.52 -0.99 -17.24
C SER A 163 1.15 -0.90 -16.56
N LEU A 164 0.35 -1.97 -16.55
CA LEU A 164 -1.01 -1.99 -15.96
C LEU A 164 -1.17 -3.01 -14.83
N HIS A 165 -0.30 -4.02 -14.77
CA HIS A 165 -0.43 -5.13 -13.84
C HIS A 165 -0.40 -4.67 -12.37
N LEU A 166 0.58 -3.84 -12.00
CA LEU A 166 0.65 -3.30 -10.64
C LEU A 166 -0.59 -2.47 -10.30
N GLY A 167 -1.13 -1.72 -11.25
CA GLY A 167 -2.36 -0.95 -11.05
C GLY A 167 -3.58 -1.84 -10.74
N THR A 168 -3.61 -3.05 -11.30
CA THR A 168 -4.66 -4.05 -11.00
C THR A 168 -4.44 -4.64 -9.61
N LEU A 169 -3.20 -5.05 -9.29
CA LEU A 169 -2.86 -5.55 -7.96
C LEU A 169 -3.23 -4.56 -6.84
N ILE A 170 -3.00 -3.27 -7.06
CA ILE A 170 -3.35 -2.23 -6.08
C ILE A 170 -4.86 -2.11 -5.93
N GLN A 171 -5.62 -2.09 -7.03
CA GLN A 171 -7.09 -2.02 -6.95
C GLN A 171 -7.66 -3.24 -6.22
N ASP A 172 -7.22 -4.43 -6.56
CA ASP A 172 -7.66 -5.69 -5.94
C ASP A 172 -7.24 -5.80 -4.45
N ASN A 173 -6.28 -4.98 -4.01
CA ASN A 173 -5.82 -4.91 -2.62
C ASN A 173 -6.72 -4.05 -1.72
N GLU A 174 -7.85 -3.52 -2.20
CA GLU A 174 -8.79 -2.71 -1.40
C GLU A 174 -9.19 -3.42 -0.09
N GLN A 175 -9.47 -4.72 -0.15
CA GLN A 175 -9.83 -5.49 1.03
C GLN A 175 -8.71 -5.53 2.07
N VAL A 176 -7.47 -5.77 1.62
CA VAL A 176 -6.30 -5.84 2.50
C VAL A 176 -6.04 -4.46 3.12
N ARG A 177 -6.07 -3.38 2.33
CA ARG A 177 -5.94 -2.01 2.86
C ARG A 177 -6.95 -1.71 3.95
N ALA A 178 -8.21 -2.09 3.74
CA ALA A 178 -9.23 -1.95 4.77
C ALA A 178 -8.82 -2.76 6.00
N GLU A 179 -8.58 -4.07 5.89
CA GLU A 179 -8.20 -4.90 7.03
C GLU A 179 -7.01 -4.35 7.84
N LEU A 180 -5.98 -3.83 7.17
CA LEU A 180 -4.83 -3.18 7.81
C LEU A 180 -5.23 -1.91 8.58
N MET A 181 -6.11 -1.09 7.99
CA MET A 181 -6.69 0.08 8.66
C MET A 181 -7.53 -0.33 9.88
N TYR A 182 -8.34 -1.38 9.77
CA TYR A 182 -9.17 -1.87 10.87
C TYR A 182 -8.29 -2.24 12.05
N LEU A 183 -7.28 -3.09 11.82
CA LEU A 183 -6.34 -3.52 12.83
C LEU A 183 -5.69 -2.31 13.51
N ALA A 184 -5.17 -1.35 12.74
CA ALA A 184 -4.54 -0.16 13.27
C ALA A 184 -5.45 0.66 14.19
N LEU A 185 -6.76 0.68 13.91
CA LEU A 185 -7.76 1.45 14.66
C LEU A 185 -8.38 0.69 15.84
N THR A 186 -8.38 -0.65 15.84
CA THR A 186 -9.13 -1.43 16.85
C THR A 186 -8.28 -2.29 17.77
N GLU A 187 -7.10 -2.71 17.32
CA GLU A 187 -6.23 -3.58 18.13
C GLU A 187 -5.53 -2.80 19.26
N SER A 188 -5.01 -3.52 20.25
CA SER A 188 -4.16 -2.94 21.28
C SER A 188 -2.73 -2.73 20.77
N ILE A 189 -2.01 -1.71 21.28
CA ILE A 189 -0.61 -1.46 20.87
C ILE A 189 0.29 -2.72 21.01
N PRO A 190 0.22 -3.52 22.09
CA PRO A 190 1.01 -4.76 22.16
C PRO A 190 0.65 -5.80 21.09
N SER A 191 -0.63 -5.87 20.67
CA SER A 191 -1.09 -6.74 19.59
C SER A 191 -0.52 -6.28 18.24
N LEU A 192 -0.55 -4.96 18.00
CA LEU A 192 0.04 -4.33 16.82
C LEU A 192 1.54 -4.61 16.71
N ASP A 193 2.29 -4.45 17.80
CA ASP A 193 3.73 -4.75 17.84
C ASP A 193 4.02 -6.23 17.53
N ALA A 194 3.21 -7.14 18.06
CA ALA A 194 3.36 -8.57 17.81
C ALA A 194 3.12 -8.93 16.34
N ILE A 195 2.14 -8.28 15.67
CA ILE A 195 1.87 -8.46 14.24
C ILE A 195 3.09 -8.05 13.40
N ILE A 196 3.70 -6.90 13.71
CA ILE A 196 4.91 -6.43 13.01
C ILE A 196 6.06 -7.42 13.20
N GLN A 197 6.29 -7.90 14.42
CA GLN A 197 7.37 -8.85 14.72
C GLN A 197 7.19 -10.18 13.97
N GLN A 198 5.97 -10.71 13.94
CA GLN A 198 5.65 -11.94 13.20
C GLN A 198 5.85 -11.75 11.69
N GLY A 199 5.37 -10.63 11.13
CA GLY A 199 5.54 -10.33 9.71
C GLY A 199 6.99 -10.04 9.30
N ALA A 200 7.82 -9.56 10.22
CA ALA A 200 9.26 -9.38 10.02
C ALA A 200 10.07 -10.69 10.14
N GLY A 201 9.43 -11.83 10.43
CA GLY A 201 10.11 -13.10 10.69
C GLY A 201 10.93 -13.11 11.98
N MET A 202 10.66 -12.16 12.89
CA MET A 202 11.32 -12.07 14.20
C MET A 202 10.48 -12.83 15.23
N SER A 203 10.75 -14.13 15.39
CA SER A 203 10.23 -14.87 16.54
C SER A 203 10.97 -14.44 17.81
N SER A 204 10.20 -14.04 18.84
CA SER A 204 10.66 -13.67 20.18
C SER A 204 11.50 -14.74 20.86
#